data_AF-A0A8J7H1J1-F1
#
_entry.id   AF-A0A8J7H1J1-F1
#
_cell.length_a   1.000
_cell.length_b   1.000
_cell.length_c   1.000
_cell.angle_alpha   90.00
_cell.angle_beta   90.00
_cell.angle_gamma   90.00
#
_symmetry.space_group_name_H-M   'P 1'
#
loop_
_entity.id
_entity.type
_entity.pdbx_description
1 polymer ?
#
loop_
_entity_poly.entity_id
_entity_poly.type
_entity_poly.pdbx_seq_one_letter_code
_entity_poly.pdbx_strand_id
1 'polypeptide(L)' 'MDNENLNYEILDKLTKVCICKGIPRSTIKKVIKDGANTLQEFQKATGAESGALG' A
#
# COMPACT_ATOMS: atom_id res chain seq x y z
N MET A 1 4.76 -13.08 -21.48
CA MET A 1 3.74 -12.25 -20.79
C MET A 1 4.24 -11.81 -19.40
N ASP A 2 5.54 -11.95 -19.14
CA ASP A 2 6.14 -11.88 -17.80
C ASP A 2 6.82 -10.53 -17.52
N ASN A 3 7.22 -9.82 -18.58
CA ASN A 3 7.87 -8.51 -18.49
C ASN A 3 6.90 -7.44 -17.94
N GLU A 4 5.65 -7.44 -18.38
CA GLU A 4 4.65 -6.46 -17.94
C GLU A 4 4.32 -6.61 -16.45
N ASN A 5 4.19 -7.85 -15.96
CA ASN A 5 3.95 -8.13 -14.54
C ASN A 5 5.11 -7.66 -13.65
N LEU A 6 6.36 -7.93 -14.07
CA LEU A 6 7.54 -7.46 -13.33
C LEU A 6 7.59 -5.93 -13.25
N ASN A 7 7.20 -5.24 -14.33
CA ASN A 7 7.13 -3.77 -14.34
C ASN A 7 6.09 -3.25 -13.33
N TYR A 8 4.92 -3.89 -13.21
CA TYR A 8 3.91 -3.48 -12.23
C TYR A 8 4.36 -3.66 -10.79
N GLU A 9 5.06 -4.75 -10.47
CA GLU A 9 5.59 -4.98 -9.11
C GLU A 9 6.65 -3.95 -8.72
N ILE A 10 7.51 -3.56 -9.66
CA ILE A 10 8.49 -2.48 -9.46
C ILE A 10 7.76 -1.15 -9.26
N LEU A 11 6.79 -0.83 -10.12
CA LEU A 11 5.99 0.39 -10.01
C LEU A 11 5.24 0.47 -8.69
N ASP A 12 4.69 -0.63 -8.19
CA ASP A 12 3.99 -0.69 -6.90
C ASP A 12 4.92 -0.40 -5.71
N LYS A 13 6.21 -0.73 -5.81
CA LYS A 13 7.22 -0.43 -4.77
C LYS A 13 7.63 1.04 -4.79
N LEU A 14 7.71 1.64 -5.98
CA LEU A 14 8.10 3.04 -6.16
C LEU A 14 6.96 4.02 -5.90
N THR A 15 5.73 3.67 -6.29
CA THR A 15 4.57 4.55 -6.17
C THR A 15 4.13 4.69 -4.73
N LYS A 16 4.39 5.86 -4.13
CA LYS A 16 3.92 6.23 -2.79
C LYS A 16 2.46 6.68 -2.84
N VAL A 17 1.61 6.03 -2.06
CA VAL A 17 0.18 6.35 -1.97
C VAL A 17 -0.09 7.20 -0.72
N CYS A 18 0.42 6.79 0.45
CA CYS A 18 0.39 7.65 1.64
C CYS A 18 1.70 8.44 1.72
N ILE A 19 1.68 9.67 1.20
CA ILE A 19 2.88 10.50 1.06
C ILE A 19 3.47 10.85 2.44
N CYS A 20 2.63 11.26 3.40
CA CYS A 20 3.07 11.68 4.73
C CYS A 20 3.72 10.56 5.56
N LYS A 21 3.40 9.29 5.27
CA LYS A 21 3.97 8.10 5.94
C LYS A 21 4.90 7.29 5.03
N GLY A 22 5.10 7.71 3.79
CA GLY A 22 5.93 7.02 2.80
C GLY A 22 5.44 5.62 2.39
N ILE A 23 4.15 5.32 2.53
CA ILE A 23 3.59 3.98 2.28
C ILE A 23 3.42 3.76 0.77
N PRO A 24 4.10 2.76 0.18
CA PRO A 24 3.96 2.43 -1.23
C PRO A 24 2.72 1.57 -1.52
N ARG A 25 2.28 1.56 -2.78
CA ARG A 25 1.14 0.78 -3.27
C ARG A 25 1.32 -0.73 -3.04
N SER A 26 2.54 -1.23 -3.09
CA SER A 26 2.89 -2.62 -2.76
C SER A 26 2.51 -3.02 -1.34
N THR A 27 2.72 -2.14 -0.35
CA THR A 27 2.31 -2.38 1.04
C THR A 27 0.79 -2.47 1.16
N ILE A 28 0.05 -1.59 0.45
CA ILE A 28 -1.41 -1.61 0.44
C ILE A 28 -1.94 -2.95 -0.10
N LYS A 29 -1.41 -3.38 -1.25
CA LYS A 29 -1.77 -4.67 -1.87
C LYS A 29 -1.46 -5.85 -0.94
N LYS A 30 -0.31 -5.82 -0.26
CA LYS A 30 0.08 -6.85 0.71
C LYS A 30 -0.94 -6.92 1.85
N VAL A 31 -1.25 -5.80 2.49
CA VAL A 31 -2.13 -5.77 3.67
C VAL A 31 -3.56 -6.22 3.34
N ILE A 32 -4.08 -5.88 2.16
CA ILE A 32 -5.37 -6.38 1.68
C ILE A 32 -5.31 -7.90 1.44
N LYS A 33 -4.24 -8.39 0.79
CA LYS A 33 -4.04 -9.83 0.57
C LYS A 33 -3.90 -10.61 1.88
N ASP A 34 -3.31 -9.99 2.89
CA ASP A 34 -3.15 -10.55 4.24
C ASP A 34 -4.47 -10.49 5.06
N GLY A 35 -5.55 -9.95 4.48
CA GLY A 35 -6.91 -10.07 5.03
C GLY A 35 -7.47 -8.82 5.71
N ALA A 36 -6.80 -7.66 5.61
CA ALA A 36 -7.38 -6.40 6.07
C ALA A 36 -8.49 -5.93 5.11
N ASN A 37 -9.73 -6.39 5.38
CA ASN A 37 -10.88 -6.16 4.52
C ASN A 37 -11.71 -4.94 4.96
N THR A 38 -11.39 -4.35 6.10
CA THR A 38 -12.02 -3.11 6.59
C THR A 38 -11.03 -1.96 6.67
N LEU A 39 -11.53 -0.73 6.62
CA LEU A 39 -10.69 0.47 6.78
C LEU A 39 -10.00 0.48 8.14
N GLN A 40 -10.68 0.05 9.21
CA GLN A 40 -10.09 -0.03 10.54
C GLN A 40 -8.92 -1.04 10.61
N GLU A 41 -9.07 -2.22 10.02
CA GLU A 41 -7.98 -3.21 9.96
C GLU A 41 -6.81 -2.70 9.12
N PHE A 42 -7.12 -2.05 7.98
CA PHE A 42 -6.12 -1.46 7.11
C PHE A 42 -5.33 -0.35 7.82
N GLN A 43 -6.02 0.59 8.49
CA GLN A 43 -5.41 1.66 9.27
C GLN A 43 -4.55 1.11 10.42
N LYS A 44 -5.03 0.07 11.13
CA LYS A 44 -4.25 -0.60 12.18
C LYS A 44 -2.99 -1.26 11.63
N ALA A 45 -3.09 -1.91 10.48
CA ALA A 45 -1.97 -2.63 9.86
C ALA A 45 -0.94 -1.70 9.19
N THR A 46 -1.36 -0.55 8.67
CA THR A 46 -0.51 0.35 7.87
C THR A 46 -0.14 1.65 8.58
N GLY A 47 -0.91 2.07 9.59
CA GLY A 47 -0.83 3.41 10.17
C GLY A 47 -1.25 4.53 9.21
N ALA A 48 -1.84 4.21 8.05
CA ALA A 48 -2.45 5.21 7.17
C ALA A 48 -3.59 5.96 7.89
N GLU A 49 -3.90 7.16 7.44
CA GLU A 49 -4.86 8.09 8.07
C GLU A 49 -4.51 8.64 9.47
N SER A 50 -3.35 8.25 10.04
CA SER A 50 -2.83 8.81 11.30
C SER A 50 -1.78 9.91 11.12
N GLY A 51 -1.69 10.47 9.90
CA GLY A 51 -0.68 11.47 9.53
C GLY A 51 -1.21 12.91 9.58
N ALA A 52 -0.36 13.86 9.21
CA ALA A 52 -0.71 15.28 9.16
C ALA A 52 -1.81 15.62 8.14
N LEU A 53 -2.14 14.70 7.23
CA LEU A 53 -3.11 14.90 6.16
C LEU A 53 -4.46 14.22 6.45
N GLY A 54 -4.61 13.57 7.60
CA GLY A 54 -5.63 12.53 7.78
C GLY A 54 -5.34 11.45 6.75
#